data_AF-A0A8D8KNP2-F1
#
_entry.id   AF-A0A8D8KNP2-F1
#
_cell.length_a   1.000
_cell.length_b   1.000
_cell.length_c   1.000
_cell.angle_alpha   90.00
_cell.angle_beta   90.00
_cell.angle_gamma   90.00
#
_symmetry.space_group_name_H-M   'P 1'
#
loop_
_entity.id
_entity.type
_entity.pdbx_description
1 polymer ?
#
loop_
_entity_poly.entity_id
_entity_poly.type
_entity_poly.pdbx_seq_one_letter_code
_entity_poly.pdbx_strand_id
1 'polypeptide(L)'
;WSSKLAVISAVSWEEWWTYDGISGPAFWGLINPEWSLCNKGRRQSPVNLEPQRLLFDPNLRSVHIDKHRISGTISNTGHSVLFTINNETAPNSGTVQVPVNLTGGPLSYRYRFHEIHIHYGLHDQFGSE
;
A
#
# COMPACT_ATOMS: atom_id res chain seq x y z
N TRP A 1 -14.27 10.04 40.05
CA TRP A 1 -13.77 8.85 39.33
C TRP A 1 -14.66 8.67 38.10
N SER A 2 -14.37 9.39 37.02
CA SER A 2 -15.13 9.28 35.77
C SER A 2 -14.41 8.28 34.87
N SER A 3 -14.95 7.07 34.80
CA SER A 3 -14.52 6.01 33.89
C SER A 3 -14.86 6.43 32.46
N LYS A 4 -13.85 6.77 31.67
CA LYS A 4 -13.99 6.86 30.21
C LYS A 4 -14.27 5.46 29.69
N LEU A 5 -15.50 5.22 29.24
CA LEU A 5 -15.85 4.04 28.46
C LEU A 5 -15.02 4.07 27.17
N ALA A 6 -14.23 3.03 26.94
CA ALA A 6 -13.59 2.80 25.66
C ALA A 6 -14.70 2.63 24.61
N VAL A 7 -14.66 3.44 23.55
CA VAL A 7 -15.48 3.19 22.36
C VAL A 7 -14.90 1.94 21.70
N ILE A 8 -15.57 0.80 21.90
CA ILE A 8 -15.28 -0.40 21.11
C ILE A 8 -15.89 -0.11 19.74
N SER A 9 -15.04 0.21 18.75
CA SER A 9 -15.49 0.25 17.36
C SER A 9 -15.98 -1.15 16.99
N ALA A 10 -17.24 -1.27 16.60
CA ALA A 10 -17.74 -2.51 16.03
C ALA A 10 -16.87 -2.87 14.81
N VAL A 11 -16.49 -4.15 14.69
CA VAL A 11 -15.81 -4.66 13.49
C VAL A 11 -16.78 -4.50 12.33
N SER A 12 -16.44 -3.65 11.35
CA SER A 12 -17.23 -3.53 10.12
C SER A 12 -16.94 -4.72 9.23
N TRP A 13 -17.95 -5.55 9.00
CA TRP A 13 -17.87 -6.67 8.04
C TRP A 13 -17.62 -6.19 6.61
N GLU A 14 -17.89 -4.93 6.31
CA GLU A 14 -17.67 -4.31 5.00
C GLU A 14 -16.18 -4.15 4.67
N GLU A 15 -15.31 -4.13 5.69
CA GLU A 15 -13.86 -4.00 5.54
C GLU A 15 -13.11 -5.27 5.98
N TRP A 16 -13.85 -6.32 6.35
CA TRP A 16 -13.26 -7.55 6.88
C TRP A 16 -12.77 -8.49 5.77
N TRP A 17 -11.46 -8.63 5.66
CA TRP A 17 -10.79 -9.60 4.79
C TRP A 17 -9.56 -10.18 5.49
N THR A 18 -9.05 -11.32 5.02
CA THR A 18 -7.78 -11.90 5.48
C THR A 18 -7.03 -12.51 4.30
N TYR A 19 -5.87 -13.13 4.56
CA TYR A 19 -5.14 -13.89 3.55
C TYR A 19 -5.57 -15.36 3.46
N ASP A 20 -6.43 -15.84 4.36
CA ASP A 20 -6.71 -17.26 4.55
C ASP A 20 -8.21 -17.62 4.58
N GLY A 21 -8.46 -18.89 4.31
CA GLY A 21 -9.79 -19.50 4.41
C GLY A 21 -10.85 -18.83 3.54
N ILE A 22 -12.08 -18.79 4.06
CA ILE A 22 -13.25 -18.22 3.35
C ILE A 22 -13.18 -16.70 3.15
N SER A 23 -12.21 -16.04 3.77
CA SER A 23 -11.96 -14.61 3.67
C SER A 23 -10.67 -14.25 2.94
N GLY A 24 -10.04 -15.25 2.31
CA GLY A 24 -8.81 -15.09 1.54
C GLY A 24 -9.02 -14.56 0.11
N PRO A 25 -7.92 -14.27 -0.62
CA PRO A 25 -7.96 -13.65 -1.94
C PRO A 25 -8.85 -14.36 -2.97
N ALA A 26 -8.95 -15.69 -2.89
CA ALA A 26 -9.81 -16.49 -3.77
C ALA A 26 -11.31 -16.13 -3.66
N PHE A 27 -11.72 -15.48 -2.56
CA PHE A 27 -13.12 -15.18 -2.26
C PHE A 27 -13.43 -13.70 -2.09
N TRP A 28 -12.44 -12.79 -2.07
CA TRP A 28 -12.68 -11.35 -1.81
C TRP A 28 -13.80 -10.75 -2.68
N GLY A 29 -13.83 -11.05 -3.98
CA GLY A 29 -14.87 -10.54 -4.88
C GLY A 29 -16.26 -11.17 -4.73
N LEU A 30 -16.44 -12.12 -3.81
CA LEU A 30 -17.72 -12.73 -3.45
C LEU A 30 -18.25 -12.27 -2.09
N ILE A 31 -17.36 -11.79 -1.21
CA ILE A 31 -17.70 -11.45 0.18
C ILE A 31 -18.32 -10.05 0.27
N ASN A 32 -17.78 -9.09 -0.49
CA ASN A 32 -18.30 -7.73 -0.55
C ASN A 32 -18.62 -7.36 -2.01
N PRO A 33 -19.86 -6.95 -2.34
CA PRO A 33 -20.23 -6.49 -3.68
C PRO A 33 -19.33 -5.38 -4.24
N GLU A 34 -18.82 -4.49 -3.39
CA GLU A 34 -17.90 -3.40 -3.78
C GLU A 34 -16.54 -3.93 -4.26
N TRP A 35 -16.17 -5.16 -3.87
CA TRP A 35 -14.92 -5.82 -4.27
C TRP A 35 -15.11 -6.74 -5.47
N SER A 36 -16.23 -6.65 -6.19
CA SER A 36 -16.52 -7.51 -7.36
C SER A 36 -15.44 -7.47 -8.46
N LEU A 37 -14.60 -6.42 -8.50
CA LEU A 37 -13.46 -6.38 -9.42
C LEU A 37 -12.36 -7.41 -9.07
N CYS A 38 -12.28 -7.88 -7.84
CA CYS A 38 -11.30 -8.92 -7.45
C CYS A 38 -11.52 -10.25 -8.19
N ASN A 39 -12.75 -10.55 -8.64
CA ASN A 39 -13.04 -11.77 -9.42
C ASN A 39 -13.48 -11.50 -10.87
N LYS A 40 -14.06 -10.34 -11.17
CA LYS A 40 -14.53 -9.99 -12.53
C LYS A 40 -13.61 -9.02 -13.27
N GLY A 41 -12.69 -8.36 -12.56
CA GLY A 41 -11.76 -7.39 -13.13
C GLY A 41 -10.77 -8.05 -14.09
N ARG A 42 -10.36 -7.30 -15.12
CA ARG A 42 -9.41 -7.77 -16.14
C ARG A 42 -8.00 -7.19 -16.00
N ARG A 43 -7.79 -6.34 -14.99
CA ARG A 43 -6.55 -5.61 -14.73
C ARG A 43 -6.30 -5.60 -13.23
N GLN A 44 -6.09 -6.79 -12.66
CA GLN A 44 -5.73 -6.96 -11.26
C GLN A 44 -4.22 -7.18 -11.14
N SER A 45 -3.69 -6.86 -9.97
CA SER A 45 -2.32 -7.17 -9.56
C SER A 45 -2.37 -8.15 -8.37
N PRO A 46 -1.30 -8.91 -8.10
CA PRO A 46 -0.05 -9.01 -8.87
C PRO A 46 -0.18 -9.74 -10.20
N VAL A 47 0.88 -9.72 -11.01
CA VAL A 47 0.99 -10.48 -12.26
C VAL A 47 2.36 -11.12 -12.40
N ASN A 48 2.43 -12.31 -13.01
CA ASN A 48 3.70 -12.94 -13.33
C ASN A 48 4.40 -12.20 -14.49
N LEU A 49 5.63 -11.75 -14.27
CA LEU A 49 6.43 -11.13 -15.31
C LEU A 49 7.29 -12.18 -16.01
N GLU A 50 6.95 -12.50 -17.26
CA GLU A 50 7.72 -13.41 -18.11
C GLU A 50 8.73 -12.60 -18.97
N PRO A 51 10.04 -12.62 -18.68
CA PRO A 51 11.00 -11.72 -19.35
C PRO A 51 11.02 -11.82 -20.87
N GLN A 52 10.74 -13.01 -21.42
CA GLN A 52 10.70 -13.27 -22.86
C GLN A 52 9.51 -12.60 -23.57
N ARG A 53 8.48 -12.19 -22.81
CA ARG A 53 7.27 -11.54 -23.34
C ARG A 53 7.28 -10.03 -23.12
N LEU A 54 8.30 -9.49 -22.44
CA LEU A 54 8.42 -8.06 -22.20
C LEU A 54 8.84 -7.34 -23.49
N LEU A 55 8.20 -6.20 -23.74
CA LEU A 55 8.55 -5.31 -24.84
C LEU A 55 9.38 -4.15 -24.29
N PHE A 56 10.53 -3.91 -24.90
CA PHE A 56 11.32 -2.72 -24.63
C PHE A 56 10.69 -1.50 -25.29
N ASP A 57 10.36 -0.48 -24.50
CA ASP A 57 9.90 0.82 -25.00
C ASP A 57 11.06 1.83 -24.99
N PRO A 58 11.61 2.21 -26.17
CA PRO A 58 12.71 3.17 -26.25
C PRO A 58 12.32 4.58 -25.80
N ASN A 59 11.03 4.89 -25.70
CA ASN A 59 10.54 6.20 -25.27
C ASN A 59 10.31 6.27 -23.75
N LEU A 60 10.45 5.15 -23.04
CA LEU A 60 10.29 5.10 -21.60
C LEU A 60 11.45 5.84 -20.92
N ARG A 61 11.15 6.98 -20.30
CA ARG A 61 12.13 7.81 -19.62
C ARG A 61 12.53 7.20 -18.27
N SER A 62 13.61 7.68 -17.66
CA SER A 62 13.97 7.29 -16.29
C SER A 62 12.90 7.77 -15.31
N VAL A 63 12.59 6.93 -14.30
CA VAL A 63 11.85 7.36 -13.11
C VAL A 63 12.80 8.16 -12.23
N HIS A 64 12.29 9.27 -11.67
CA HIS A 64 13.01 10.15 -10.76
C HIS A 64 12.27 10.21 -9.42
N ILE A 65 13.02 9.98 -8.33
CA ILE A 65 12.52 10.03 -6.96
C ILE A 65 13.38 11.05 -6.20
N ASP A 66 12.73 12.03 -5.57
CA ASP A 66 13.44 13.01 -4.76
C ASP A 66 14.14 12.35 -3.57
N LYS A 67 15.38 12.75 -3.31
CA LYS A 67 16.20 12.18 -2.23
C LYS A 67 16.18 13.08 -1.01
N HIS A 68 15.12 12.97 -0.21
CA HIS A 68 14.98 13.68 1.06
C HIS A 68 14.91 12.71 2.23
N ARG A 69 15.49 13.10 3.37
CA ARG A 69 15.24 12.41 4.64
C ARG A 69 13.84 12.80 5.12
N ILE A 70 13.00 11.79 5.37
CA ILE A 70 11.63 11.97 5.85
C ILE A 70 11.44 11.27 7.18
N SER A 71 10.49 11.77 7.96
CA SER A 71 10.00 11.17 9.21
C SER A 71 8.56 10.70 9.02
N GLY A 72 8.20 9.62 9.69
CA GLY A 72 6.88 9.01 9.60
C GLY A 72 6.59 8.14 10.83
N THR A 73 5.42 7.51 10.81
CA THR A 73 4.99 6.53 11.80
C THR A 73 4.99 5.15 11.18
N ILE A 74 5.33 4.14 11.98
CA ILE A 74 5.17 2.73 11.62
C ILE A 74 3.98 2.18 12.40
N SER A 75 3.05 1.52 11.72
CA SER A 75 1.89 0.88 12.31
C SER A 75 1.74 -0.56 11.81
N ASN A 76 1.11 -1.39 12.64
CA ASN A 76 0.62 -2.71 12.24
C ASN A 76 -0.88 -2.60 11.99
N THR A 77 -1.32 -2.87 10.77
CA THR A 77 -2.73 -2.76 10.37
C THR A 77 -3.55 -4.00 10.71
N GLY A 78 -2.91 -5.08 11.15
CA GLY A 78 -3.48 -6.43 11.20
C GLY A 78 -3.20 -7.26 9.94
N HIS A 79 -2.85 -6.61 8.83
CA HIS A 79 -2.57 -7.26 7.53
C HIS A 79 -1.17 -6.98 6.99
N SER A 80 -0.54 -5.89 7.40
CA SER A 80 0.81 -5.52 7.00
C SER A 80 1.46 -4.59 8.03
N VAL A 81 2.78 -4.42 7.93
CA VAL A 81 3.49 -3.29 8.49
C VAL A 81 3.39 -2.13 7.49
N LEU A 82 2.93 -0.97 7.95
CA LEU A 82 2.74 0.24 7.16
C LEU A 82 3.62 1.35 7.72
N PHE A 83 4.38 2.02 6.86
CA PHE A 83 5.04 3.29 7.16
C PHE A 83 4.31 4.42 6.46
N THR A 84 3.82 5.39 7.22
CA THR A 84 3.12 6.57 6.71
C THR A 84 3.93 7.83 7.00
N ILE A 85 4.08 8.71 6.00
CA ILE A 85 4.83 9.95 6.15
C ILE A 85 4.09 10.95 7.06
N ASN A 86 4.80 11.61 7.97
CA ASN A 86 4.21 12.67 8.79
C ASN A 86 3.92 13.90 7.91
N ASN A 87 2.67 14.39 7.93
CA ASN A 87 2.31 15.60 7.18
C ASN A 87 2.61 16.89 7.95
N GLU A 88 2.94 16.79 9.23
CA GLU A 88 3.15 17.93 10.11
C GLU A 88 4.64 18.22 10.29
N THR A 89 4.99 19.51 10.34
CA THR A 89 6.24 20.00 10.93
C THR A 89 6.46 19.29 12.24
N ALA A 90 7.55 18.52 12.35
CA ALA A 90 7.91 17.90 13.61
C ALA A 90 7.97 19.01 14.67
N PRO A 91 7.09 19.00 15.71
CA PRO A 91 6.91 20.13 16.61
C PRO A 91 8.19 20.51 17.38
N ASN A 92 9.20 19.64 17.34
CA ASN A 92 10.44 19.76 18.10
C ASN A 92 11.69 19.97 17.23
N SER A 93 11.55 20.09 15.89
CA SER A 93 12.70 20.09 14.97
C SER A 93 12.90 21.39 14.18
N GLY A 94 11.93 22.32 14.17
CA GLY A 94 12.03 23.57 13.39
C GLY A 94 12.14 23.39 11.86
N THR A 95 12.32 22.16 11.37
CA THR A 95 12.44 21.80 9.97
C THR A 95 11.09 21.35 9.42
N VAL A 96 10.62 22.06 8.40
CA VAL A 96 9.48 21.66 7.56
C VAL A 96 9.86 20.39 6.79
N GLN A 97 9.02 19.36 6.90
CA GLN A 97 9.22 18.13 6.14
C GLN A 97 8.96 18.38 4.65
N VAL A 98 9.99 18.22 3.82
CA VAL A 98 9.89 18.39 2.37
C VAL A 98 9.23 17.15 1.75
N PRO A 99 8.20 17.32 0.88
CA PRO A 99 7.56 16.18 0.23
C PRO A 99 8.53 15.49 -0.73
N VAL A 100 8.55 14.15 -0.70
CA VAL A 100 9.24 13.32 -1.69
C VAL A 100 8.33 13.13 -2.90
N ASN A 101 8.82 13.46 -4.09
CA ASN A 101 8.04 13.35 -5.32
C ASN A 101 8.61 12.30 -6.27
N LEU A 102 7.70 11.67 -7.01
CA LEU A 102 7.98 10.70 -8.06
C LEU A 102 7.56 11.32 -9.40
N THR A 103 8.49 11.34 -10.35
CA THR A 103 8.32 11.94 -11.69
C THR A 103 9.03 11.10 -12.75
N GLY A 104 8.83 11.42 -14.03
CA GLY A 104 9.45 10.69 -15.14
C GLY A 104 8.82 9.32 -15.38
N GLY A 105 9.56 8.42 -16.03
CA GLY A 105 9.01 7.10 -16.39
C GLY A 105 7.75 7.20 -17.26
N PRO A 106 6.77 6.32 -17.02
CA PRO A 106 5.47 6.37 -17.68
C PRO A 106 4.48 7.35 -17.02
N LEU A 107 4.90 8.13 -16.01
CA LEU A 107 4.01 8.98 -15.24
C LEU A 107 3.65 10.27 -16.00
N SER A 108 2.35 10.55 -16.14
CA SER A 108 1.85 11.79 -16.75
C SER A 108 1.98 13.01 -15.84
N TYR A 109 2.09 12.79 -14.52
CA TYR A 109 2.10 13.83 -13.50
C TYR A 109 3.21 13.60 -12.47
N ARG A 110 3.37 14.58 -11.59
CA ARG A 110 4.15 14.46 -10.36
C ARG A 110 3.29 13.84 -9.26
N TYR A 111 3.76 12.74 -8.71
CA TYR A 111 3.12 12.05 -7.59
C TYR A 111 3.89 12.31 -6.29
N ARG A 112 3.19 12.36 -5.16
CA ARG A 112 3.80 12.54 -3.85
C ARG A 112 3.83 11.20 -3.12
N PHE A 113 4.98 10.85 -2.56
CA PHE A 113 5.10 9.70 -1.68
C PHE A 113 4.20 9.89 -0.45
N HIS A 114 3.43 8.85 -0.11
CA HIS A 114 2.47 8.88 0.99
C HIS A 114 2.81 7.83 2.05
N GLU A 115 2.98 6.58 1.61
CA GLU A 115 3.21 5.45 2.49
C GLU A 115 3.90 4.30 1.74
N ILE A 116 4.42 3.35 2.51
CA ILE A 116 4.91 2.07 2.02
C ILE A 116 4.46 0.96 2.97
N HIS A 117 3.98 -0.14 2.41
CA HIS A 117 3.69 -1.38 3.13
C HIS A 117 4.45 -2.55 2.49
N ILE A 118 4.57 -3.65 3.22
CA ILE A 118 5.41 -4.78 2.82
C ILE A 118 4.61 -6.06 2.88
N HIS A 119 4.59 -6.80 1.78
CA HIS A 119 4.12 -8.18 1.72
C HIS A 119 5.28 -9.15 1.95
N TYR A 120 5.05 -10.20 2.71
CA TYR A 120 6.05 -11.21 3.04
C TYR A 120 5.39 -12.56 3.33
N GLY A 121 6.12 -13.65 3.06
CA GLY A 121 5.69 -15.01 3.35
C GLY A 121 6.23 -15.51 4.67
N LEU A 122 5.80 -16.72 5.05
CA LEU A 122 6.31 -17.41 6.24
C LEU A 122 7.72 -18.01 6.05
N HIS A 123 8.18 -18.09 4.81
CA HIS A 123 9.45 -18.70 4.43
C HIS A 123 10.14 -17.84 3.38
N ASP A 124 11.47 -17.77 3.42
CA ASP A 124 12.29 -16.92 2.55
C ASP A 124 12.16 -17.21 1.04
N GLN A 125 11.55 -18.35 0.68
CA GLN A 125 11.36 -18.76 -0.72
C GLN A 125 10.14 -18.09 -1.39
N PHE A 126 9.19 -17.56 -0.61
CA PHE A 126 7.93 -17.02 -1.11
C PHE A 126 7.50 -15.77 -0.32
N GLY A 127 6.68 -14.91 -0.94
CA GLY A 127 6.11 -13.74 -0.25
C GLY A 127 6.01 -12.47 -1.08
N SER A 128 6.68 -12.42 -2.23
CA SER A 128 6.55 -11.33 -3.18
C SER A 128 5.20 -11.38 -3.89
N GLU A 129 4.66 -10.20 -4.12
CA GLU A 129 3.62 -9.92 -5.11
C GLU A 129 4.22 -9.12 -6.28
#